data_AF-A0A1I3Z286-F1
#
_entry.id   AF-A0A1I3Z286-F1
#
_cell.length_a   1.000
_cell.length_b   1.000
_cell.length_c   1.000
_cell.angle_alpha   90.00
_cell.angle_beta   90.00
_cell.angle_gamma   90.00
#
_symmetry.space_group_name_H-M   'P 1'
#
loop_
_entity.id
_entity.type
_entity.pdbx_description
1 polymer ?
#
loop_
_entity_poly.entity_id
_entity_poly.type
_entity_poly.pdbx_seq_one_letter_code
_entity_poly.pdbx_strand_id
1 'polypeptide(L)'
;MSGKERREQLIQISRTLFAEKGFDGTSVEEIAATANVSKPVVYEHFGGKEGVYAVVVDREMQKLLAMVTEALSASHSLIKLERAALALLAYVEENSEGFRILVRDSHAASGTGTFASLINDIASQVEDVMVDEFAGRGYDPKLAPMYAQMLVGMVALTGQWWLDVRRPPREEVAAHLVNLAWNGLVGLDPRPRLTASSRGMEQRRAPLPPRPTDKELREMGKAREREAKEQEKAREREAKEQEKLARDQEKARLREQRELEKAREREFREQERLFKEQEKVREREAKEQEKVREREAKEQEKVREREAKEQEKIRMREAKAAEREAVRQTGDTDRPGEGREKIESSE
;
A
#
# COMPACT_ATOMS: atom_id res chain seq x y z
N MET A 1 -22.86 -5.41 5.33
CA MET A 1 -22.00 -6.45 5.90
C MET A 1 -22.78 -7.23 6.93
N SER A 2 -22.80 -8.55 6.82
CA SER A 2 -23.29 -9.42 7.89
C SER A 2 -22.36 -9.36 9.11
N GLY A 3 -22.86 -9.77 10.28
CA GLY A 3 -22.03 -9.87 11.49
C GLY A 3 -20.81 -10.80 11.31
N LYS A 4 -20.92 -11.82 10.45
CA LYS A 4 -19.82 -12.72 10.10
C LYS A 4 -18.75 -12.03 9.25
N GLU A 5 -19.16 -11.29 8.21
CA GLU A 5 -18.24 -10.50 7.39
C GLU A 5 -17.53 -9.44 8.21
N ARG A 6 -18.23 -8.83 9.18
CA ARG A 6 -17.64 -7.87 10.09
C ARG A 6 -16.60 -8.50 11.00
N ARG A 7 -16.93 -9.65 11.60
CA ARG A 7 -16.00 -10.38 12.46
C ARG A 7 -14.73 -10.76 11.69
N GLU A 8 -14.88 -11.19 10.45
CA GLU A 8 -13.75 -11.53 9.56
C GLU A 8 -12.90 -10.31 9.23
N GLN A 9 -13.52 -9.18 8.90
CA GLN A 9 -12.81 -7.92 8.68
C GLN A 9 -11.98 -7.51 9.90
N LEU A 10 -12.55 -7.61 11.11
CA LEU A 10 -11.85 -7.28 12.35
C LEU A 10 -10.66 -8.21 12.61
N ILE A 11 -10.79 -9.51 12.35
CA ILE A 11 -9.68 -10.47 12.47
C ILE A 11 -8.55 -10.10 11.52
N GLN A 12 -8.88 -9.82 10.25
CA GLN A 12 -7.89 -9.50 9.22
C GLN A 12 -7.12 -8.21 9.55
N ILE A 13 -7.83 -7.15 9.97
CA ILE A 13 -7.21 -5.87 10.36
C ILE A 13 -6.35 -6.04 11.62
N SER A 14 -6.86 -6.77 12.61
CA SER A 14 -6.12 -7.03 13.85
C SER A 14 -4.84 -7.81 13.56
N ARG A 15 -4.87 -8.79 12.65
CA ARG A 15 -3.69 -9.54 12.21
C ARG A 15 -2.60 -8.62 11.70
N THR A 16 -2.91 -7.72 10.76
CA THR A 16 -1.93 -6.77 10.23
C THR A 16 -1.36 -5.88 11.35
N LEU A 17 -2.21 -5.31 12.19
CA LEU A 17 -1.76 -4.45 13.30
C LEU A 17 -0.87 -5.18 14.31
N PHE A 18 -1.22 -6.41 14.68
CA PHE A 18 -0.40 -7.23 15.57
C PHE A 18 0.92 -7.65 14.93
N ALA A 19 0.95 -7.95 13.64
CA ALA A 19 2.18 -8.27 12.93
C ALA A 19 3.15 -7.08 12.91
N GLU A 20 2.65 -5.88 12.67
CA GLU A 20 3.45 -4.65 12.61
C GLU A 20 3.91 -4.19 14.00
N LYS A 21 2.99 -4.04 14.93
CA LYS A 21 3.24 -3.35 16.21
C LYS A 21 3.42 -4.29 17.40
N GLY A 22 2.98 -5.54 17.26
CA GLY A 22 2.95 -6.51 18.35
C GLY A 22 1.72 -6.34 19.23
N PHE A 23 1.55 -7.23 20.21
CA PHE A 23 0.41 -7.22 21.11
C PHE A 23 0.35 -5.93 21.96
N ASP A 24 1.47 -5.50 22.53
CA ASP A 24 1.53 -4.31 23.39
C ASP A 24 1.38 -3.00 22.61
N GLY A 25 1.87 -2.97 21.37
CA GLY A 25 1.84 -1.79 20.50
C GLY A 25 0.49 -1.54 19.82
N THR A 26 -0.46 -2.46 19.93
CA THR A 26 -1.79 -2.38 19.31
C THR A 26 -2.86 -2.10 20.35
N SER A 27 -3.83 -1.24 20.03
CA SER A 27 -4.97 -0.89 20.90
C SER A 27 -6.32 -1.23 20.26
N VAL A 28 -7.37 -1.41 21.09
CA VAL A 28 -8.74 -1.66 20.60
C VAL A 28 -9.28 -0.45 19.83
N GLU A 29 -8.91 0.75 20.29
CA GLU A 29 -9.15 2.03 19.62
C GLU A 29 -8.69 2.00 18.17
N GLU A 30 -7.46 1.56 17.95
CA GLU A 30 -6.84 1.54 16.65
C GLU A 30 -7.47 0.47 15.74
N ILE A 31 -7.73 -0.72 16.27
CA ILE A 31 -8.45 -1.77 15.54
C ILE A 31 -9.82 -1.26 15.07
N ALA A 32 -10.57 -0.62 15.97
CA ALA A 32 -11.89 -0.08 15.67
C ALA A 32 -11.82 1.03 14.61
N ALA A 33 -10.87 1.96 14.76
CA ALA A 33 -10.66 3.05 13.82
C ALA A 33 -10.29 2.54 12.42
N THR A 34 -9.32 1.62 12.31
CA THR A 34 -8.89 1.04 11.03
C THR A 34 -10.01 0.21 10.38
N ALA A 35 -10.85 -0.45 11.17
CA ALA A 35 -12.01 -1.20 10.68
C ALA A 35 -13.25 -0.34 10.39
N ASN A 36 -13.18 0.98 10.63
CA ASN A 36 -14.30 1.92 10.53
C ASN A 36 -15.54 1.43 11.30
N VAL A 37 -15.32 1.05 12.57
CA VAL A 37 -16.36 0.69 13.54
C VAL A 37 -16.17 1.43 14.85
N SER A 38 -17.21 1.43 15.69
CA SER A 38 -17.10 1.91 17.06
C SER A 38 -16.43 0.87 17.95
N LYS A 39 -15.74 1.31 19.01
CA LYS A 39 -15.09 0.41 19.97
C LYS A 39 -16.03 -0.67 20.55
N PRO A 40 -17.29 -0.37 20.90
CA PRO A 40 -18.22 -1.39 21.41
C PRO A 40 -18.38 -2.60 20.49
N VAL A 41 -18.27 -2.43 19.17
CA VAL A 41 -18.37 -3.54 18.21
C VAL A 41 -17.20 -4.52 18.36
N VAL A 42 -15.99 -4.03 18.64
CA VAL A 42 -14.83 -4.91 18.87
C VAL A 42 -14.99 -5.68 20.18
N TYR A 43 -15.48 -5.02 21.24
CA TYR A 43 -15.78 -5.66 22.52
C TYR A 43 -16.92 -6.67 22.41
N GLU A 44 -17.96 -6.40 21.62
CA GLU A 44 -19.06 -7.32 21.39
C GLU A 44 -18.60 -8.62 20.70
N HIS A 45 -17.71 -8.51 19.70
CA HIS A 45 -17.24 -9.67 18.95
C HIS A 45 -16.15 -10.49 19.64
N PHE A 46 -15.29 -9.84 20.44
CA PHE A 46 -14.06 -10.47 20.94
C PHE A 46 -13.78 -10.24 22.44
N GLY A 47 -14.58 -9.42 23.14
CA GLY A 47 -14.36 -9.12 24.55
C GLY A 47 -13.15 -8.22 24.84
N GLY A 48 -12.42 -7.75 23.83
CA GLY A 48 -11.26 -6.87 23.98
C GLY A 48 -10.09 -7.26 23.08
N LYS A 49 -8.91 -6.71 23.40
CA LYS A 49 -7.66 -6.92 22.63
C LYS A 49 -7.16 -8.36 22.75
N GLU A 50 -7.21 -8.91 23.96
CA GLU A 50 -6.78 -10.26 24.31
C GLU A 50 -7.57 -11.31 23.52
N GLY A 51 -8.89 -11.14 23.44
CA GLY A 51 -9.75 -12.08 22.74
C GLY A 51 -9.57 -12.04 21.22
N VAL A 52 -9.40 -10.86 20.63
CA VAL A 52 -9.13 -10.78 19.18
C VAL A 52 -7.74 -11.30 18.85
N TYR A 53 -6.74 -11.06 19.72
CA TYR A 53 -5.41 -11.64 19.58
C TYR A 53 -5.43 -13.16 19.66
N ALA A 54 -6.10 -13.73 20.65
CA ALA A 54 -6.25 -15.18 20.79
C ALA A 54 -6.89 -15.82 19.55
N VAL A 55 -7.94 -15.19 18.99
CA VAL A 55 -8.58 -15.66 17.75
C VAL A 55 -7.64 -15.60 16.55
N VAL A 56 -6.83 -14.54 16.43
CA VAL A 56 -5.82 -14.44 15.36
C VAL A 56 -4.78 -15.55 15.51
N VAL A 57 -4.21 -15.72 16.70
CA VAL A 57 -3.19 -16.74 16.97
C VAL A 57 -3.72 -18.15 16.72
N ASP A 58 -4.89 -18.49 17.28
CA ASP A 58 -5.51 -19.80 17.11
C ASP A 58 -5.73 -20.13 15.62
N ARG A 59 -6.18 -19.16 14.82
CA ARG A 59 -6.37 -19.34 13.38
C ARG A 59 -5.06 -19.61 12.64
N GLU A 60 -4.00 -18.85 12.95
CA GLU A 60 -2.69 -19.04 12.31
C GLU A 60 -2.04 -20.35 12.76
N MET A 61 -2.19 -20.75 14.04
CA MET A 61 -1.78 -22.06 14.55
C MET A 61 -2.50 -23.20 13.82
N GLN A 62 -3.83 -23.15 13.76
CA GLN A 62 -4.64 -24.17 13.07
C GLN A 62 -4.29 -24.28 11.59
N LYS A 63 -4.06 -23.15 10.93
CA LYS A 63 -3.65 -23.12 9.52
C LYS A 63 -2.30 -23.81 9.33
N LEU A 64 -1.29 -23.46 10.14
CA LEU A 64 0.04 -24.06 10.05
C LEU A 64 0.01 -25.56 10.38
N LEU A 65 -0.70 -25.94 11.45
CA LEU A 65 -0.87 -27.33 11.85
C LEU A 65 -1.53 -28.15 10.73
N ALA A 66 -2.62 -27.66 10.14
CA ALA A 66 -3.32 -28.34 9.06
C ALA A 66 -2.43 -28.56 7.82
N MET A 67 -1.62 -27.56 7.44
CA MET A 67 -0.67 -27.71 6.33
C MET A 67 0.40 -28.75 6.60
N VAL A 68 0.91 -28.84 7.83
CA VAL A 68 1.90 -29.86 8.21
C VAL A 68 1.25 -31.24 8.25
N THR A 69 0.06 -31.38 8.84
CA THR A 69 -0.69 -32.64 8.86
C THR A 69 -0.94 -33.14 7.43
N GLU A 70 -1.36 -32.27 6.52
CA GLU A 70 -1.53 -32.62 5.10
C GLU A 70 -0.21 -33.06 4.45
N ALA A 71 0.90 -32.36 4.73
CA ALA A 71 2.21 -32.74 4.22
C ALA A 71 2.66 -34.13 4.71
N LEU A 72 2.40 -34.45 5.98
CA LEU A 72 2.76 -35.73 6.61
C LEU A 72 1.87 -36.90 6.15
N SER A 73 0.75 -36.65 5.48
CA SER A 73 -0.13 -37.68 4.92
C SER A 73 0.45 -38.43 3.70
N ALA A 74 1.54 -37.92 3.12
CA ALA A 74 2.18 -38.54 1.96
C ALA A 74 2.69 -39.96 2.25
N SER A 75 2.70 -40.84 1.24
CA SER A 75 3.05 -42.25 1.46
C SER A 75 4.54 -42.49 1.77
N HIS A 76 5.44 -41.69 1.21
CA HIS A 76 6.89 -41.89 1.35
C HIS A 76 7.51 -40.85 2.28
N SER A 77 8.38 -41.29 3.20
CA SER A 77 8.99 -40.45 4.25
C SER A 77 9.84 -39.29 3.72
N LEU A 78 10.55 -39.47 2.60
CA LEU A 78 11.24 -38.37 1.91
C LEU A 78 10.24 -37.32 1.40
N ILE A 79 9.15 -37.75 0.78
CA ILE A 79 8.12 -36.85 0.25
C ILE A 79 7.40 -36.12 1.37
N LYS A 80 7.17 -36.77 2.52
CA LYS A 80 6.64 -36.10 3.73
C LYS A 80 7.54 -34.93 4.14
N LEU A 81 8.86 -35.15 4.18
CA LEU A 81 9.85 -34.14 4.55
C LEU A 81 9.91 -32.99 3.54
N GLU A 82 9.92 -33.31 2.23
CA GLU A 82 9.89 -32.31 1.15
C GLU A 82 8.64 -31.43 1.22
N ARG A 83 7.46 -32.06 1.37
CA ARG A 83 6.19 -31.34 1.48
C ARG A 83 6.13 -30.49 2.74
N ALA A 84 6.61 -30.99 3.87
CA ALA A 84 6.58 -30.25 5.13
C ALA A 84 7.49 -29.01 5.06
N ALA A 85 8.71 -29.15 4.52
CA ALA A 85 9.63 -28.04 4.34
C ALA A 85 9.07 -26.98 3.37
N LEU A 86 8.55 -27.42 2.21
CA LEU A 86 7.93 -26.51 1.24
C LEU A 86 6.68 -25.84 1.80
N ALA A 87 5.82 -26.56 2.50
CA ALA A 87 4.59 -26.02 3.09
C ALA A 87 4.88 -24.94 4.14
N LEU A 88 5.85 -25.18 5.03
CA LEU A 88 6.26 -24.16 5.99
C LEU A 88 6.80 -22.93 5.25
N LEU A 89 7.76 -23.09 4.34
CA LEU A 89 8.38 -21.94 3.69
C LEU A 89 7.37 -21.18 2.80
N ALA A 90 6.45 -21.87 2.14
CA ALA A 90 5.35 -21.25 1.40
C ALA A 90 4.45 -20.44 2.34
N TYR A 91 4.12 -20.97 3.53
CA TYR A 91 3.40 -20.20 4.54
C TYR A 91 4.16 -18.96 5.00
N VAL A 92 5.47 -19.08 5.27
CA VAL A 92 6.32 -17.95 5.67
C VAL A 92 6.34 -16.89 4.57
N GLU A 93 6.38 -17.28 3.30
CA GLU A 93 6.34 -16.39 2.13
C GLU A 93 4.98 -15.69 1.94
N GLU A 94 3.90 -16.47 1.85
CA GLU A 94 2.55 -15.99 1.52
C GLU A 94 1.83 -15.34 2.71
N ASN A 95 2.17 -15.73 3.94
CA ASN A 95 1.48 -15.32 5.18
C ASN A 95 2.47 -14.79 6.21
N SER A 96 3.39 -13.93 5.78
CA SER A 96 4.45 -13.38 6.63
C SER A 96 3.95 -12.66 7.90
N GLU A 97 2.77 -12.04 7.87
CA GLU A 97 2.12 -11.44 9.04
C GLU A 97 1.77 -12.48 10.10
N GLY A 98 1.08 -13.55 9.70
CA GLY A 98 0.65 -14.63 10.61
C GLY A 98 1.85 -15.32 11.24
N PHE A 99 2.85 -15.65 10.43
CA PHE A 99 4.08 -16.27 10.93
C PHE A 99 4.86 -15.35 11.89
N ARG A 100 4.93 -14.03 11.63
CA ARG A 100 5.54 -13.07 12.59
C ARG A 100 4.82 -13.04 13.92
N ILE A 101 3.49 -13.07 13.92
CA ILE A 101 2.69 -13.06 15.16
C ILE A 101 3.03 -14.28 16.00
N LEU A 102 3.04 -15.47 15.37
CA LEU A 102 3.39 -16.72 16.04
C LEU A 102 4.81 -16.62 16.64
N VAL A 103 5.81 -16.30 15.82
CA VAL A 103 7.21 -16.25 16.26
C VAL A 103 7.46 -15.20 17.36
N ARG A 104 6.80 -14.04 17.28
CA ARG A 104 7.04 -12.92 18.22
C ARG A 104 6.54 -13.22 19.64
N ASP A 105 5.54 -14.10 19.79
CA ASP A 105 5.04 -14.56 21.08
C ASP A 105 5.93 -15.66 21.71
N SER A 106 6.96 -16.12 21.00
CA SER A 106 7.98 -16.98 21.58
C SER A 106 8.89 -16.16 22.50
N HIS A 107 8.56 -16.10 23.80
CA HIS A 107 9.59 -15.79 24.79
C HIS A 107 10.62 -16.92 24.75
N ALA A 108 11.64 -16.76 23.92
CA ALA A 108 12.68 -17.75 23.60
C ALA A 108 13.44 -18.30 24.82
N ALA A 109 13.26 -17.69 26.00
CA ALA A 109 13.83 -18.13 27.27
C ALA A 109 12.88 -18.96 28.16
N SER A 110 11.56 -18.94 27.91
CA SER A 110 10.56 -19.52 28.82
C SER A 110 9.88 -20.79 28.29
N GLY A 111 9.87 -21.02 26.97
CA GLY A 111 9.22 -22.19 26.37
C GLY A 111 7.68 -22.22 26.50
N THR A 112 7.06 -21.16 27.02
CA THR A 112 5.62 -21.06 27.33
C THR A 112 4.82 -20.19 26.34
N GLY A 113 5.39 -19.88 25.17
CA GLY A 113 4.72 -19.08 24.13
C GLY A 113 3.90 -19.94 23.14
N THR A 114 2.92 -19.33 22.47
CA THR A 114 2.01 -20.03 21.52
C THR A 114 2.75 -20.78 20.41
N PHE A 115 3.87 -20.22 19.92
CA PHE A 115 4.72 -20.89 18.93
C PHE A 115 5.50 -22.08 19.48
N ALA A 116 5.90 -22.06 20.75
CA ALA A 116 6.55 -23.20 21.38
C ALA A 116 5.57 -24.38 21.52
N SER A 117 4.32 -24.10 21.89
CA SER A 117 3.24 -25.10 21.89
C SER A 117 3.00 -25.66 20.49
N LEU A 118 2.90 -24.81 19.48
CA LEU A 118 2.72 -25.23 18.09
C LEU A 118 3.87 -26.14 17.60
N ILE A 119 5.11 -25.79 17.93
CA ILE A 119 6.28 -26.63 17.62
C ILE A 119 6.17 -27.99 18.30
N ASN A 120 5.74 -28.04 19.56
CA ASN A 120 5.58 -29.30 20.29
C ASN A 120 4.45 -30.17 19.69
N ASP A 121 3.34 -29.56 19.27
CA ASP A 121 2.23 -30.28 18.62
C ASP A 121 2.68 -30.87 17.27
N ILE A 122 3.42 -30.08 16.48
CA ILE A 122 4.00 -30.54 15.22
C ILE A 122 5.04 -31.64 15.48
N ALA A 123 5.90 -31.48 16.49
CA ALA A 123 6.90 -32.48 16.85
C ALA A 123 6.26 -33.80 17.27
N SER A 124 5.11 -33.75 17.96
CA SER A 124 4.35 -34.95 18.32
C SER A 124 3.82 -35.68 17.07
N GLN A 125 3.30 -34.96 16.07
CA GLN A 125 2.88 -35.58 14.80
C GLN A 125 4.06 -36.20 14.03
N VAL A 126 5.24 -35.56 14.08
CA VAL A 126 6.45 -36.09 13.45
C VAL A 126 7.00 -37.31 14.21
N GLU A 127 6.87 -37.31 15.53
CA GLU A 127 7.25 -38.43 16.40
C GLU A 127 6.48 -39.69 16.01
N ASP A 128 5.16 -39.61 15.84
CA ASP A 128 4.34 -40.77 15.46
C ASP A 128 4.85 -41.43 14.16
N VAL A 129 5.21 -40.61 13.16
CA VAL A 129 5.80 -41.09 11.89
C VAL A 129 7.18 -41.72 12.10
N MET A 130 7.97 -41.15 13.00
CA MET A 130 9.35 -41.59 13.27
C MET A 130 9.40 -42.89 14.08
N VAL A 131 8.47 -43.09 15.02
CA VAL A 131 8.36 -44.32 15.82
C VAL A 131 8.21 -45.54 14.90
N ASP A 132 7.32 -45.46 13.90
CA ASP A 132 7.09 -46.53 12.93
C ASP A 132 8.35 -46.83 12.10
N GLU A 133 9.04 -45.79 11.62
CA GLU A 133 10.28 -45.93 10.83
C GLU A 133 11.44 -46.50 11.67
N PHE A 134 11.57 -46.08 12.93
CA PHE A 134 12.63 -46.51 13.82
C PHE A 134 12.49 -47.99 14.17
N ALA A 135 11.26 -48.42 14.49
CA ALA A 135 10.95 -49.81 14.74
C ALA A 135 11.29 -50.70 13.52
N GLY A 136 10.98 -50.24 12.30
CA GLY A 136 11.27 -50.97 11.07
C GLY A 136 12.76 -51.10 10.74
N ARG A 137 13.62 -50.23 11.29
CA ARG A 137 15.06 -50.17 10.96
C ARG A 137 15.99 -50.55 12.11
N GLY A 138 15.44 -50.97 13.26
CA GLY A 138 16.22 -51.42 14.42
C GLY A 138 16.78 -50.29 15.29
N TYR A 139 16.25 -49.08 15.19
CA TYR A 139 16.53 -47.98 16.11
C TYR A 139 15.63 -48.07 17.34
N ASP A 140 16.06 -47.49 18.47
CA ASP A 140 15.23 -47.40 19.68
C ASP A 140 14.10 -46.38 19.46
N PRO A 141 12.82 -46.81 19.40
CA PRO A 141 11.70 -45.89 19.15
C PRO A 141 11.53 -44.85 20.27
N LYS A 142 12.07 -45.09 21.47
CA LYS A 142 12.04 -44.13 22.58
C LYS A 142 12.85 -42.86 22.30
N LEU A 143 13.72 -42.89 21.30
CA LEU A 143 14.50 -41.74 20.87
C LEU A 143 13.75 -40.90 19.81
N ALA A 144 12.67 -41.40 19.22
CA ALA A 144 11.89 -40.67 18.21
C ALA A 144 11.46 -39.26 18.64
N PRO A 145 10.95 -39.00 19.88
CA PRO A 145 10.61 -37.64 20.31
C PRO A 145 11.78 -36.66 20.18
N MET A 146 12.98 -37.08 20.55
CA MET A 146 14.18 -36.25 20.51
C MET A 146 14.53 -35.89 19.05
N TYR A 147 14.50 -36.86 18.14
CA TYR A 147 14.79 -36.60 16.74
C TYR A 147 13.69 -35.78 16.05
N ALA A 148 12.42 -36.00 16.40
CA ALA A 148 11.32 -35.18 15.93
C ALA A 148 11.51 -33.72 16.33
N GLN A 149 11.89 -33.45 17.59
CA GLN A 149 12.22 -32.10 18.06
C GLN A 149 13.39 -31.48 17.27
N MET A 150 14.44 -32.26 16.97
CA MET A 150 15.58 -31.79 16.17
C MET A 150 15.16 -31.40 14.75
N LEU A 151 14.33 -32.22 14.09
CA LEU A 151 13.86 -31.96 12.73
C LEU A 151 12.93 -30.75 12.69
N VAL A 152 11.93 -30.70 13.57
CA VAL A 152 10.99 -29.57 13.64
C VAL A 152 11.73 -28.28 13.99
N GLY A 153 12.65 -28.33 14.95
CA GLY A 153 13.48 -27.18 15.31
C GLY A 153 14.34 -26.69 14.15
N MET A 154 14.98 -27.58 13.39
CA MET A 154 15.77 -27.23 12.20
C MET A 154 14.92 -26.49 11.16
N VAL A 155 13.73 -27.00 10.87
CA VAL A 155 12.83 -26.43 9.86
C VAL A 155 12.21 -25.12 10.35
N ALA A 156 11.72 -25.06 11.59
CA ALA A 156 11.10 -23.87 12.18
C ALA A 156 12.09 -22.70 12.34
N LEU A 157 13.29 -22.95 12.89
CA LEU A 157 14.30 -21.91 13.07
C LEU A 157 14.85 -21.41 11.73
N THR A 158 14.99 -22.29 10.74
CA THR A 158 15.38 -21.87 9.38
C THR A 158 14.28 -21.03 8.74
N GLY A 159 13.01 -21.39 8.91
CA GLY A 159 11.87 -20.58 8.47
C GLY A 159 11.85 -19.19 9.11
N GLN A 160 12.15 -19.11 10.41
CA GLN A 160 12.30 -17.83 11.13
C GLN A 160 13.44 -16.97 10.56
N TRP A 161 14.61 -17.55 10.33
CA TRP A 161 15.71 -16.82 9.70
C TRP A 161 15.36 -16.36 8.28
N TRP A 162 14.71 -17.22 7.49
CA TRP A 162 14.37 -16.95 6.11
C TRP A 162 13.25 -15.90 5.95
N LEU A 163 12.37 -15.77 6.94
CA LEU A 163 11.35 -14.70 7.01
C LEU A 163 11.95 -13.31 6.81
N ASP A 164 13.15 -13.09 7.36
CA ASP A 164 13.85 -11.80 7.31
C ASP A 164 14.78 -11.71 6.09
N VAL A 165 15.51 -12.78 5.75
CA VAL A 165 16.52 -12.74 4.69
C VAL A 165 15.95 -12.90 3.28
N ARG A 166 14.92 -13.74 3.10
CA ARG A 166 14.25 -14.04 1.81
C ARG A 166 15.15 -14.49 0.66
N ARG A 167 16.38 -14.92 0.97
CA ARG A 167 17.36 -15.45 0.02
C ARG A 167 18.14 -16.58 0.68
N PRO A 168 18.43 -17.70 -0.02
CA PRO A 168 18.04 -18.03 -1.41
C PRO A 168 16.52 -18.24 -1.59
N PRO A 169 16.00 -18.46 -2.82
CA PRO A 169 14.58 -18.72 -3.04
C PRO A 169 14.09 -19.96 -2.26
N ARG A 170 12.79 -20.00 -2.02
CA ARG A 170 12.11 -21.01 -1.20
C ARG A 170 12.53 -22.44 -1.54
N GLU A 171 12.51 -22.79 -2.83
CA GLU A 171 12.78 -24.14 -3.31
C GLU A 171 14.22 -24.57 -3.01
N GLU A 172 15.17 -23.63 -3.07
CA GLU A 172 16.58 -23.89 -2.75
C GLU A 172 16.78 -24.09 -1.24
N VAL A 173 16.14 -23.25 -0.41
CA VAL A 173 16.14 -23.45 1.05
C VAL A 173 15.54 -24.80 1.42
N ALA A 174 14.39 -25.15 0.82
CA ALA A 174 13.74 -26.43 1.03
C ALA A 174 14.64 -27.61 0.63
N ALA A 175 15.27 -27.53 -0.55
CA ALA A 175 16.18 -28.57 -1.02
C ALA A 175 17.36 -28.78 -0.05
N HIS A 176 17.95 -27.70 0.47
CA HIS A 176 19.04 -27.81 1.44
C HIS A 176 18.59 -28.38 2.80
N LEU A 177 17.42 -27.98 3.29
CA LEU A 177 16.82 -28.52 4.52
C LEU A 177 16.57 -30.03 4.39
N VAL A 178 15.88 -30.43 3.32
CA VAL A 178 15.57 -31.83 3.03
C VAL A 178 16.85 -32.63 2.87
N ASN A 179 17.83 -32.11 2.12
CA ASN A 179 19.10 -32.80 1.91
C ASN A 179 19.85 -33.05 3.23
N LEU A 180 19.93 -32.04 4.11
CA LEU A 180 20.59 -32.20 5.40
C LEU A 180 19.86 -33.22 6.29
N ALA A 181 18.54 -33.09 6.42
CA ALA A 181 17.73 -33.97 7.26
C ALA A 181 17.71 -35.41 6.72
N TRP A 182 17.50 -35.61 5.42
CA TRP A 182 17.43 -36.94 4.81
C TRP A 182 18.76 -37.68 4.89
N ASN A 183 19.87 -37.05 4.49
CA ASN A 183 21.18 -37.70 4.57
C ASN A 183 21.60 -37.97 6.02
N GLY A 184 21.20 -37.11 6.96
CA GLY A 184 21.39 -37.34 8.38
C GLY A 184 20.60 -38.55 8.92
N LEU A 185 19.31 -38.65 8.57
CA LEU A 185 18.42 -39.71 9.03
C LEU A 185 18.72 -41.08 8.42
N VAL A 186 19.06 -41.13 7.12
CA VAL A 186 19.39 -42.38 6.43
C VAL A 186 20.69 -43.00 6.96
N GLY A 187 21.66 -42.17 7.34
CA GLY A 187 22.97 -42.58 7.80
C GLY A 187 23.13 -42.66 9.32
N LEU A 188 22.05 -42.73 10.10
CA LEU A 188 22.15 -42.78 11.56
C LEU A 188 22.92 -44.02 12.03
N ASP A 189 23.81 -43.81 13.01
CA ASP A 189 24.35 -44.91 13.81
C ASP A 189 23.31 -45.25 14.89
N PRO A 190 22.83 -46.50 15.01
CA PRO A 190 21.90 -46.89 16.08
C PRO A 190 22.43 -46.66 17.50
N ARG A 191 23.75 -46.53 17.68
CA ARG A 191 24.41 -46.30 18.97
C ARG A 191 25.51 -45.25 18.83
N PRO A 192 25.15 -43.99 18.54
CA PRO A 192 26.14 -42.95 18.29
C PRO A 192 26.98 -42.73 19.56
N ARG A 193 28.29 -42.53 19.38
CA ARG A 193 29.21 -42.23 20.49
C ARG A 193 30.01 -40.97 20.19
N LEU A 194 30.14 -40.11 21.20
CA LEU A 194 31.11 -39.02 21.14
C LEU A 194 32.53 -39.57 21.10
N THR A 195 33.37 -38.99 20.25
CA THR A 195 34.77 -39.37 20.08
C THR A 195 35.56 -39.15 21.37
N ALA A 196 36.62 -39.94 21.57
CA ALA A 196 37.45 -39.87 22.77
C ALA A 196 38.11 -38.48 22.96
N SER A 197 38.48 -37.83 21.85
CA SER A 197 39.04 -36.47 21.85
C SER A 197 38.09 -35.43 22.48
N SER A 198 36.77 -35.59 22.30
CA SER A 198 35.76 -34.71 22.90
C SER A 198 35.58 -34.97 24.40
N ARG A 199 35.71 -36.22 24.87
CA ARG A 199 35.68 -36.55 26.31
C ARG A 199 36.88 -35.98 27.06
N GLY A 200 38.01 -35.84 26.38
CA GLY A 200 39.21 -35.21 26.92
C GLY A 200 39.06 -33.71 27.21
N MET A 201 38.13 -32.99 26.57
CA MET A 201 37.87 -31.58 26.88
C MET A 201 37.21 -31.39 28.26
N GLU A 202 36.41 -32.37 28.70
CA GLU A 202 35.82 -32.36 30.04
C GLU A 202 36.89 -32.58 31.13
N GLN A 203 37.88 -33.44 30.85
CA GLN A 203 38.99 -33.75 31.76
C GLN A 203 40.15 -32.73 31.68
N ARG A 204 40.25 -31.95 30.60
CA ARG A 204 41.18 -30.82 30.44
C ARG A 204 40.62 -29.50 30.98
N ARG A 205 39.52 -29.50 31.73
CA ARG A 205 39.21 -28.37 32.60
C ARG A 205 40.34 -28.27 33.62
N ALA A 206 41.19 -27.25 33.46
CA ALA A 206 42.05 -26.78 34.53
C ALA A 206 41.21 -26.67 35.82
N PRO A 207 41.78 -26.94 37.01
CA PRO A 207 41.05 -26.73 38.25
C PRO A 207 40.40 -25.35 38.19
N LEU A 208 39.07 -25.32 38.36
CA LEU A 208 38.33 -24.08 38.41
C LEU A 208 39.10 -23.14 39.35
N PRO A 209 39.39 -21.89 38.95
CA PRO A 209 39.94 -20.94 39.88
C PRO A 209 39.06 -20.95 41.15
N PRO A 210 39.65 -20.82 42.34
CA PRO A 210 38.89 -20.89 43.59
C PRO A 210 37.66 -20.02 43.46
N ARG A 211 36.49 -20.55 43.88
CA ARG A 211 35.24 -19.80 43.81
C ARG A 211 35.49 -18.41 44.40
N PRO A 212 35.17 -17.32 43.67
CA PRO A 212 35.37 -15.98 44.20
C PRO A 212 34.69 -15.91 45.56
N THR A 213 35.42 -15.37 46.53
CA THR A 213 34.92 -15.17 47.88
C THR A 213 33.62 -14.35 47.84
N ASP A 214 32.77 -14.47 48.87
CA ASP A 214 31.55 -13.66 48.96
C ASP A 214 31.81 -12.15 48.83
N LYS A 215 33.02 -11.71 49.20
CA LYS A 215 33.48 -10.34 49.01
C LYS A 215 33.70 -10.01 47.53
N GLU A 216 34.41 -10.85 46.79
CA GLU A 216 34.65 -10.68 45.35
C GLU A 216 33.34 -10.76 44.54
N LEU A 217 32.42 -11.67 44.91
CA LEU A 217 31.09 -11.74 44.30
C LEU A 217 30.28 -10.45 44.52
N ARG A 218 30.34 -9.87 45.72
CA ARG A 218 29.70 -8.57 46.02
C ARG A 218 30.34 -7.42 45.26
N GLU A 219 31.66 -7.41 45.11
CA GLU A 219 32.38 -6.38 44.34
C GLU A 219 32.09 -6.49 42.84
N MET A 220 32.08 -7.69 42.28
CA MET A 220 31.67 -7.94 40.89
C MET A 220 30.20 -7.59 40.66
N GLY A 221 29.30 -7.90 41.62
CA GLY A 221 27.90 -7.49 41.57
C GLY A 221 27.74 -5.97 41.54
N LYS A 222 28.47 -5.25 42.41
CA LYS A 222 28.49 -3.78 42.42
C LYS A 222 29.10 -3.18 41.15
N ALA A 223 30.13 -3.78 40.58
CA ALA A 223 30.74 -3.34 39.33
C ALA A 223 29.76 -3.49 38.17
N ARG A 224 29.10 -4.65 38.05
CA ARG A 224 28.06 -4.90 37.04
C ARG A 224 26.87 -3.97 37.20
N GLU A 225 26.44 -3.68 38.43
CA GLU A 225 25.35 -2.74 38.69
C GLU A 225 25.72 -1.31 38.29
N ARG A 226 26.98 -0.89 38.49
CA ARG A 226 27.50 0.41 38.04
C ARG A 226 27.57 0.50 36.52
N GLU A 227 28.12 -0.52 35.87
CA GLU A 227 28.16 -0.61 34.41
C GLU A 227 26.76 -0.59 33.79
N ALA A 228 25.81 -1.34 34.37
CA ALA A 228 24.43 -1.34 33.94
C ALA A 228 23.78 0.05 34.08
N LYS A 229 23.99 0.74 35.21
CA LYS A 229 23.50 2.11 35.45
C LYS A 229 24.14 3.13 34.50
N GLU A 230 25.40 2.94 34.13
CA GLU A 230 26.11 3.81 33.20
C GLU A 230 25.62 3.61 31.76
N GLN A 231 25.42 2.35 31.35
CA GLN A 231 24.80 2.02 30.06
C GLN A 231 23.36 2.53 29.95
N GLU A 232 22.57 2.41 31.02
CA GLU A 232 21.20 2.95 31.08
C GLU A 232 21.18 4.47 30.91
N LYS A 233 22.06 5.19 31.61
CA LYS A 233 22.20 6.65 31.47
C LYS A 233 22.70 7.06 30.08
N ALA A 234 23.60 6.29 29.47
CA ALA A 234 24.06 6.54 28.11
C ALA A 234 22.91 6.40 27.11
N ARG A 235 22.12 5.33 27.21
CA ARG A 235 20.93 5.11 26.38
C ARG A 235 19.88 6.21 26.57
N GLU A 236 19.66 6.67 27.81
CA GLU A 236 18.71 7.75 28.08
C GLU A 236 19.16 9.10 27.46
N ARG A 237 20.47 9.37 27.44
CA ARG A 237 21.03 10.56 26.77
C ARG A 237 20.87 10.49 25.26
N GLU A 238 21.22 9.35 24.66
CA GLU A 238 21.04 9.12 23.22
C GLU A 238 19.57 9.24 22.80
N ALA A 239 18.65 8.68 23.60
CA ALA A 239 17.21 8.80 23.36
C ALA A 239 16.73 10.26 23.39
N LYS A 240 17.17 11.05 24.39
CA LYS A 240 16.84 12.48 24.48
C LYS A 240 17.41 13.29 23.31
N GLU A 241 18.60 12.94 22.83
CA GLU A 241 19.22 13.59 21.69
C GLU A 241 18.48 13.27 20.39
N GLN A 242 18.09 12.01 20.18
CA GLN A 242 17.26 11.60 19.05
C GLN A 242 15.88 12.26 19.07
N GLU A 243 15.22 12.34 20.24
CA GLU A 243 13.93 13.02 20.39
C GLU A 243 14.04 14.51 20.06
N LYS A 244 15.12 15.17 20.49
CA LYS A 244 15.38 16.57 20.15
C LYS A 244 15.59 16.76 18.65
N LEU A 245 16.39 15.90 18.02
CA LEU A 245 16.65 15.94 16.58
C LEU A 245 15.36 15.74 15.79
N ALA A 246 14.51 14.79 16.20
CA ALA A 246 13.21 14.54 15.57
C ALA A 246 12.28 15.77 15.67
N ARG A 247 12.20 16.40 16.86
CA ARG A 247 11.42 17.65 17.05
C ARG A 247 11.92 18.80 16.20
N ASP A 248 13.24 18.94 16.05
CA ASP A 248 13.82 20.01 15.23
C ASP A 248 13.58 19.75 13.73
N GLN A 249 13.65 18.49 13.28
CA GLN A 249 13.29 18.09 11.91
C GLN A 249 11.80 18.32 11.61
N GLU A 250 10.91 18.00 12.55
CA GLU A 250 9.47 18.22 12.41
C GLU A 250 9.15 19.72 12.32
N LYS A 251 9.76 20.55 13.17
CA LYS A 251 9.63 22.02 13.09
C LYS A 251 10.14 22.58 11.78
N ALA A 252 11.24 22.04 11.24
CA ALA A 252 11.76 22.45 9.93
C ALA A 252 10.77 22.12 8.81
N ARG A 253 10.22 20.90 8.78
CA ARG A 253 9.19 20.48 7.81
C ARG A 253 7.95 21.37 7.87
N LEU A 254 7.46 21.70 9.08
CA LEU A 254 6.31 22.58 9.25
C LEU A 254 6.57 24.01 8.75
N ARG A 255 7.79 24.53 8.92
CA ARG A 255 8.18 25.84 8.37
C ARG A 255 8.21 25.82 6.85
N GLU A 256 8.80 24.80 6.26
CA GLU A 256 8.84 24.62 4.80
C GLU A 256 7.44 24.50 4.21
N GLN A 257 6.56 23.72 4.84
CA GLN A 257 5.17 23.57 4.41
C GLN A 257 4.40 24.90 4.45
N ARG A 258 4.61 25.72 5.49
CA ARG A 258 3.99 27.06 5.59
C ARG A 258 4.52 28.03 4.54
N GLU A 259 5.80 27.96 4.20
CA GLU A 259 6.37 28.80 3.14
C GLU A 259 5.84 28.39 1.76
N LEU A 260 5.71 27.08 1.49
CA LEU A 260 5.08 26.56 0.27
C LEU A 260 3.61 26.98 0.17
N GLU A 261 2.87 26.94 1.27
CA GLU A 261 1.46 27.37 1.31
C GLU A 261 1.32 28.87 1.01
N LYS A 262 2.14 29.72 1.64
CA LYS A 262 2.18 31.16 1.32
C LYS A 262 2.57 31.44 -0.14
N ALA A 263 3.51 30.67 -0.69
CA ALA A 263 3.91 30.81 -2.08
C ALA A 263 2.75 30.48 -3.03
N ARG A 264 2.05 29.36 -2.81
CA ARG A 264 0.84 29.00 -3.56
C ARG A 264 -0.26 30.05 -3.46
N GLU A 265 -0.46 30.62 -2.27
CA GLU A 265 -1.47 31.67 -2.08
C GLU A 265 -1.11 32.95 -2.85
N ARG A 266 0.18 33.30 -2.92
CA ARG A 266 0.65 34.44 -3.75
C ARG A 266 0.44 34.18 -5.24
N GLU A 267 0.82 32.99 -5.72
CA GLU A 267 0.61 32.59 -7.11
C GLU A 267 -0.88 32.62 -7.48
N PHE A 268 -1.75 32.11 -6.60
CA PHE A 268 -3.19 32.15 -6.80
C PHE A 268 -3.72 33.58 -6.91
N ARG A 269 -3.30 34.48 -6.01
CA ARG A 269 -3.69 35.90 -6.06
C ARG A 269 -3.18 36.61 -7.31
N GLU A 270 -2.00 36.25 -7.80
CA GLU A 270 -1.43 36.79 -9.04
C GLU A 270 -2.22 36.31 -10.27
N GLN A 271 -2.54 35.00 -10.34
CA GLN A 271 -3.41 34.45 -11.39
C GLN A 271 -4.80 35.09 -11.39
N GLU A 272 -5.40 35.31 -10.21
CA GLU A 272 -6.70 35.96 -10.10
C GLU A 272 -6.66 37.41 -10.61
N ARG A 273 -5.57 38.15 -10.33
CA ARG A 273 -5.37 39.52 -10.86
C ARG A 273 -5.24 39.52 -12.37
N LEU A 274 -4.40 38.64 -12.92
CA LEU A 274 -4.22 38.51 -14.38
C LEU A 274 -5.54 38.14 -15.07
N PHE A 275 -6.31 37.24 -14.46
CA PHE A 275 -7.63 36.87 -14.97
C PHE A 275 -8.58 38.08 -15.02
N LYS A 276 -8.70 38.85 -13.93
CA LYS A 276 -9.53 40.07 -13.89
C LYS A 276 -9.07 41.13 -14.89
N GLU A 277 -7.77 41.24 -15.13
CA GLU A 277 -7.22 42.17 -16.11
C GLU A 277 -7.55 41.74 -17.55
N GLN A 278 -7.39 40.45 -17.87
CA GLN A 278 -7.81 39.90 -19.16
C GLN A 278 -9.32 40.05 -19.40
N GLU A 279 -10.14 39.85 -18.37
CA GLU A 279 -11.59 40.02 -18.47
C GLU A 279 -11.96 41.48 -18.78
N LYS A 280 -11.32 42.45 -18.11
CA LYS A 280 -11.51 43.89 -18.42
C LYS A 280 -11.07 44.25 -19.83
N VAL A 281 -9.96 43.68 -20.31
CA VAL A 281 -9.50 43.90 -21.69
C VAL A 281 -10.54 43.36 -22.69
N ARG A 282 -11.02 42.13 -22.50
CA ARG A 282 -12.08 41.54 -23.33
C ARG A 282 -13.36 42.36 -23.32
N GLU A 283 -13.77 42.89 -22.16
CA GLU A 283 -14.96 43.74 -22.06
C GLU A 283 -14.79 45.07 -22.80
N ARG A 284 -13.59 45.67 -22.76
CA ARG A 284 -13.27 46.89 -23.52
C ARG A 284 -13.27 46.62 -25.02
N GLU A 285 -12.64 45.54 -25.46
CA GLU A 285 -12.63 45.11 -26.87
C GLU A 285 -14.05 44.84 -27.37
N ALA A 286 -14.89 44.17 -26.59
CA ALA A 286 -16.28 43.92 -26.93
C ALA A 286 -17.09 45.23 -27.10
N LYS A 287 -16.93 46.18 -26.17
CA LYS A 287 -17.58 47.51 -26.27
C LYS A 287 -17.09 48.32 -27.47
N GLU A 288 -15.82 48.19 -27.82
CA GLU A 288 -15.25 48.88 -28.98
C GLU A 288 -15.78 48.26 -30.29
N GLN A 289 -15.83 46.93 -30.38
CA GLN A 289 -16.44 46.23 -31.52
C GLN A 289 -17.93 46.58 -31.68
N GLU A 290 -18.67 46.69 -30.58
CA GLU A 290 -20.08 47.10 -30.61
C GLU A 290 -20.25 48.53 -31.15
N LYS A 291 -19.41 49.48 -30.70
CA LYS A 291 -19.41 50.86 -31.22
C LYS A 291 -19.06 50.93 -32.71
N VAL A 292 -18.12 50.11 -33.16
CA VAL A 292 -17.75 50.02 -34.58
C VAL A 292 -18.97 49.52 -35.38
N ARG A 293 -19.60 48.43 -34.94
CA ARG A 293 -20.81 47.90 -35.58
C ARG A 293 -21.96 48.91 -35.63
N GLU A 294 -22.17 49.67 -34.56
CA GLU A 294 -23.22 50.70 -34.52
C GLU A 294 -22.94 51.86 -35.49
N ARG A 295 -21.67 52.27 -35.61
CA ARG A 295 -21.25 53.29 -36.59
C ARG A 295 -21.43 52.80 -38.02
N GLU A 296 -21.01 51.57 -38.31
CA GLU A 296 -21.18 50.94 -39.62
C GLU A 296 -22.68 50.82 -39.97
N ALA A 297 -23.53 50.41 -39.03
CA ALA A 297 -24.97 50.32 -39.23
C ALA A 297 -25.59 51.69 -39.55
N LYS A 298 -25.23 52.74 -38.81
CA LYS A 298 -25.68 54.12 -39.06
C LYS A 298 -25.20 54.65 -40.41
N GLU A 299 -23.99 54.29 -40.83
CA GLU A 299 -23.46 54.67 -42.13
C GLU A 299 -24.18 53.96 -43.27
N GLN A 300 -24.44 52.65 -43.13
CA GLN A 300 -25.26 51.89 -44.08
C GLN A 300 -26.68 52.43 -44.18
N GLU A 301 -27.30 52.84 -43.08
CA GLU A 301 -28.63 53.46 -43.08
C GLU A 301 -28.63 54.79 -43.83
N LYS A 302 -27.64 55.66 -43.60
CA LYS A 302 -27.48 56.92 -44.35
C LYS A 302 -27.26 56.70 -45.84
N VAL A 303 -26.49 55.69 -46.22
CA VAL A 303 -26.30 55.31 -47.62
C VAL A 303 -27.63 54.89 -48.24
N ARG A 304 -28.38 54.00 -47.57
CA ARG A 304 -29.71 53.57 -48.02
C ARG A 304 -30.70 54.73 -48.16
N GLU A 305 -30.69 55.69 -47.23
CA GLU A 305 -31.57 56.86 -47.28
C GLU A 305 -31.21 57.80 -48.44
N ARG A 306 -29.91 57.97 -48.73
CA ARG A 306 -29.44 58.73 -49.90
C ARG A 306 -29.83 58.06 -51.20
N GLU A 307 -29.63 56.74 -51.30
CA GLU A 307 -30.03 55.94 -52.46
C GLU A 307 -31.55 56.01 -52.68
N ALA A 308 -32.36 55.93 -51.62
CA ALA A 308 -33.81 56.05 -51.70
C ALA A 308 -34.25 57.44 -52.20
N LYS A 309 -33.65 58.52 -51.67
CA LYS A 309 -33.92 59.90 -52.14
C LYS A 309 -33.50 60.12 -53.59
N GLU A 310 -32.41 59.48 -54.00
CA GLU A 310 -31.92 59.56 -55.38
C GLU A 310 -32.84 58.79 -56.34
N GLN A 311 -33.28 57.58 -55.96
CA GLN A 311 -34.32 56.84 -56.69
C GLN A 311 -35.64 57.61 -56.79
N GLU A 312 -36.06 58.29 -55.72
CA GLU A 312 -37.27 59.11 -55.73
C GLU A 312 -37.13 60.33 -56.66
N LYS A 313 -35.97 60.99 -56.66
CA LYS A 313 -35.67 62.07 -57.63
C LYS A 313 -35.66 61.58 -59.07
N ILE A 314 -35.12 60.40 -59.33
CA ILE A 314 -35.15 59.76 -60.64
C ILE A 314 -36.61 59.53 -61.07
N ARG A 315 -37.44 58.91 -60.20
CA ARG A 315 -38.87 58.72 -60.47
C ARG A 315 -39.63 60.03 -60.71
N MET A 316 -39.36 61.09 -59.95
CA MET A 316 -39.98 62.40 -60.17
C MET A 316 -39.57 63.04 -61.50
N ARG A 317 -38.32 62.86 -61.93
CA ARG A 317 -37.85 63.35 -63.23
C ARG A 317 -38.49 62.58 -64.37
N GLU A 318 -38.60 61.26 -64.25
CA GLU A 318 -39.30 60.39 -65.20
C GLU A 318 -40.79 60.75 -65.30
N ALA A 319 -41.47 60.95 -64.15
CA ALA A 319 -42.86 61.37 -64.12
C ALA A 319 -43.08 62.75 -64.78
N LYS A 320 -42.21 63.74 -64.51
CA LYS A 320 -42.26 65.05 -65.18
C LYS A 320 -41.92 64.99 -66.66
N ALA A 321 -41.03 64.08 -67.07
CA ALA A 321 -40.73 63.86 -68.48
C ALA A 321 -41.95 63.26 -69.20
N ALA A 322 -42.59 62.25 -68.61
CA ALA A 322 -43.83 61.66 -69.11
C ALA A 322 -44.99 62.68 -69.19
N GLU A 323 -45.11 63.57 -68.19
CA GLU A 323 -46.13 64.63 -68.19
C GLU A 323 -45.87 65.67 -69.30
N ARG A 324 -44.61 66.06 -69.54
CA ARG A 324 -44.23 66.94 -70.67
C ARG A 324 -44.46 66.29 -72.03
N GLU A 325 -44.28 64.97 -72.12
CA GLU A 325 -44.55 64.20 -73.33
C GLU A 325 -46.06 64.10 -73.61
N ALA A 326 -46.88 63.92 -72.56
CA ALA A 326 -48.34 63.96 -72.65
C ALA A 326 -48.90 65.36 -73.03
N VAL A 327 -48.26 66.44 -72.56
CA VAL A 327 -48.63 67.82 -72.96
C VAL A 327 -48.21 68.12 -74.42
N ARG A 328 -47.10 67.55 -74.91
CA ARG A 328 -46.75 67.63 -76.34
C ARG A 328 -47.74 66.89 -77.23
N GLN A 329 -48.26 65.75 -76.78
CA GLN A 329 -49.27 64.98 -77.53
C GLN A 329 -50.67 65.64 -77.53
N THR A 330 -50.95 66.59 -76.64
CA THR A 330 -52.25 67.29 -76.56
C THR A 330 -52.25 68.70 -77.15
N GLY A 331 -51.09 69.26 -77.52
CA GLY A 331 -50.95 70.59 -78.12
C GLY A 331 -50.86 70.63 -79.65
N ASP A 332 -50.92 69.49 -80.33
CA ASP A 332 -50.71 69.39 -81.79
C ASP A 332 -51.78 68.51 -82.44
N THR A 333 -53.06 68.90 -82.31
CA THR A 333 -54.14 68.45 -83.20
C THR A 333 -55.17 69.56 -83.39
N ASP A 334 -54.84 70.58 -84.21
CA ASP A 334 -55.86 71.34 -84.94
C ASP A 334 -55.35 71.80 -86.33
N ARG A 335 -55.26 70.81 -87.24
CA ARG A 335 -55.57 70.83 -88.71
C ARG A 335 -54.83 71.77 -89.69
N PRO A 336 -54.94 71.56 -91.02
CA PRO A 336 -55.18 70.33 -91.82
C PRO A 336 -54.28 70.21 -93.09
N GLY A 337 -54.31 69.06 -93.79
CA GLY A 337 -54.20 69.04 -95.26
C GLY A 337 -53.14 68.12 -95.90
N GLU A 338 -53.65 67.12 -96.63
CA GLU A 338 -53.21 66.65 -97.95
C GLU A 338 -51.82 65.99 -98.16
N GLY A 339 -51.86 64.70 -98.54
CA GLY A 339 -51.37 64.31 -99.86
C GLY A 339 -50.10 63.43 -99.96
N ARG A 340 -50.31 62.24 -100.54
CA ARG A 340 -49.38 61.39 -101.32
C ARG A 340 -48.42 60.50 -100.51
N GLU A 341 -48.61 59.17 -100.48
CA GLU A 341 -48.50 58.16 -101.55
C GLU A 341 -47.03 57.73 -101.83
N LYS A 342 -46.84 56.40 -101.82
CA LYS A 342 -45.71 55.55 -102.28
C LYS A 342 -44.84 54.92 -101.17
N ILE A 343 -44.97 53.59 -100.96
CA ILE A 343 -44.24 52.48 -101.64
C ILE A 343 -42.74 52.55 -101.23
N GLU A 344 -42.13 51.61 -100.52
CA GLU A 344 -41.76 50.22 -100.87
C GLU A 344 -41.10 49.62 -99.59
N SER A 345 -41.51 48.45 -99.09
CA SER A 345 -40.90 47.11 -99.31
C SER A 345 -39.52 46.86 -98.66
N SER A 346 -39.46 45.70 -97.97
CA SER A 346 -38.29 44.86 -97.66
C SER A 346 -37.34 45.41 -96.58
N GLU A 347 -36.91 44.65 -95.58
CA GLU A 347 -36.81 43.19 -95.38
C GLU A 347 -36.70 42.90 -93.87
#